data_AF-B4GDA7-F1
#
_entry.id   AF-B4GDA7-F1
#
_cell.length_a   1.000
_cell.length_b   1.000
_cell.length_c   1.000
_cell.angle_alpha   90.00
_cell.angle_beta   90.00
_cell.angle_gamma   90.00
#
_symmetry.space_group_name_H-M   'P 1'
#
loop_
_entity.id
_entity.type
_entity.pdbx_description
1 polymer ?
#
loop_
_entity_poly.entity_id
_entity_poly.type
_entity_poly.pdbx_seq_one_letter_code
_entity_poly.pdbx_strand_id
1 'polypeptide(L)'
;MLRLLTKTRLARQLFTAPYGSPRFYAQNLADGNKKPEEGQISNEPIQFFGSQAATWRARDTRSGGDDESLWYQPYVISASLAVFLLYFCCLREESDIDERLGGNLYDHVSDMEEVQLTVNYRYNKEHGLDTKEQEKRLIEIGVDMKELDAKLAAL
;
A
#
# COMPACT_ATOMS: atom_id res chain seq x y z
N MET A 1 40.47 31.12 42.67
CA MET A 1 40.69 29.67 42.91
C MET A 1 39.86 28.88 41.91
N LEU A 2 40.52 28.34 40.88
CA LEU A 2 39.93 27.44 39.88
C LEU A 2 39.50 26.13 40.55
N ARG A 3 38.25 25.70 40.34
CA ARG A 3 37.88 24.28 40.47
C ARG A 3 37.67 23.70 39.08
N LEU A 4 38.68 22.92 38.70
CA LEU A 4 38.73 22.04 37.55
C LEU A 4 37.88 20.77 37.79
N LEU A 5 37.35 20.23 36.67
CA LEU A 5 37.20 18.79 36.36
C LEU A 5 36.16 18.01 37.22
N THR A 6 35.27 17.16 36.71
CA THR A 6 35.29 16.31 35.51
C THR A 6 33.86 16.01 35.03
N LYS A 7 33.61 16.17 33.73
CA LYS A 7 32.49 15.55 33.02
C LYS A 7 32.86 14.08 32.75
N THR A 8 32.07 13.13 33.22
CA THR A 8 32.14 11.74 32.75
C THR A 8 30.91 11.44 31.90
N ARG A 9 31.06 11.68 30.59
CA ARG A 9 30.23 11.03 29.56
C ARG A 9 30.67 9.57 29.52
N LEU A 10 29.83 8.65 30.00
CA LEU A 10 30.00 7.25 29.66
C LEU A 10 29.47 7.04 28.24
N ALA A 11 30.42 6.83 27.33
CA ALA A 11 30.18 6.40 25.97
C ALA A 11 29.45 5.07 26.00
N ARG A 12 28.20 5.05 25.52
CA ARG A 12 27.49 3.81 25.21
C ARG A 12 28.05 3.32 23.88
N GLN A 13 28.93 2.33 23.94
CA GLN A 13 29.49 1.65 22.77
C GLN A 13 28.34 1.10 21.91
N LEU A 14 28.39 1.42 20.62
CA LEU A 14 27.53 0.90 19.58
C LEU A 14 27.89 -0.57 19.36
N PHE A 15 27.04 -1.48 19.82
CA PHE A 15 27.07 -2.86 19.35
C PHE A 15 26.25 -2.96 18.08
N THR A 16 26.95 -3.28 16.99
CA THR A 16 26.40 -3.70 15.71
C THR A 16 25.54 -4.95 15.90
N ALA A 17 24.27 -4.88 15.48
CA ALA A 17 23.37 -6.02 15.52
C ALA A 17 23.81 -7.10 14.52
N PRO A 18 24.05 -8.35 14.95
CA PRO A 18 24.09 -9.46 14.02
C PRO A 18 22.65 -9.78 13.59
N TYR A 19 22.47 -9.87 12.28
CA TYR A 19 21.30 -10.46 11.64
C TYR A 19 20.94 -11.81 12.29
N GLY A 20 19.65 -12.00 12.59
CA GLY A 20 19.08 -13.30 12.93
C GLY A 20 18.89 -13.54 14.42
N SER A 21 17.86 -12.96 15.03
CA SER A 21 17.35 -13.42 16.32
C SER A 21 16.66 -14.77 16.14
N PRO A 22 17.05 -15.84 16.86
CA PRO A 22 16.25 -17.05 16.91
C PRO A 22 14.94 -16.74 17.64
N ARG A 23 13.82 -17.28 17.15
CA ARG A 23 12.55 -17.24 17.86
C ARG A 23 12.71 -17.97 19.20
N PHE A 24 12.90 -17.22 20.27
CA PHE A 24 12.79 -17.75 21.62
C PHE A 24 11.30 -17.99 21.91
N TYR A 25 10.89 -19.25 21.97
CA TYR A 25 9.62 -19.61 22.57
C TYR A 25 9.65 -19.18 24.05
N ALA A 26 8.77 -18.25 24.42
CA ALA A 26 8.56 -17.88 25.81
C ALA A 26 7.92 -19.07 26.54
N GLN A 27 8.76 -19.83 27.27
CA GLN A 27 8.28 -20.84 28.21
C GLN A 27 7.84 -20.10 29.47
N ASN A 28 6.53 -19.92 29.63
CA ASN A 28 5.96 -19.43 30.88
C ASN A 28 6.31 -20.43 32.00
N LEU A 29 7.12 -20.00 32.97
CA LEU A 29 7.29 -20.65 34.26
C LEU A 29 5.97 -20.50 35.03
N ALA A 30 5.12 -21.52 34.96
CA ALA A 30 4.00 -21.67 35.87
C ALA A 30 4.48 -22.43 37.13
N ASP A 31 4.39 -21.74 38.25
CA ASP A 31 4.48 -22.31 39.59
C ASP A 31 3.39 -23.37 39.79
N GLY A 32 3.72 -24.48 40.46
CA GLY A 32 2.73 -25.42 41.00
C GLY A 32 2.54 -26.75 40.28
N ASN A 33 3.59 -27.58 40.32
CA ASN A 33 3.52 -29.04 40.49
C ASN A 33 2.59 -29.85 39.55
N LYS A 34 3.11 -30.23 38.38
CA LYS A 34 2.93 -31.55 37.76
C LYS A 34 4.04 -31.75 36.73
N LYS A 35 4.99 -32.62 37.04
CA LYS A 35 5.99 -33.13 36.10
C LYS A 35 5.23 -33.71 34.89
N PRO A 36 5.57 -33.37 33.64
CA PRO A 36 5.05 -34.15 32.51
C PRO A 36 5.69 -35.53 32.62
N GLU A 37 4.87 -36.55 32.84
CA GLU A 37 5.33 -37.93 32.72
C GLU A 37 5.71 -38.17 31.26
N GLU A 38 7.00 -38.09 30.98
CA GLU A 38 7.58 -38.51 29.72
C GLU A 38 7.36 -40.02 29.59
N GLY A 39 6.52 -40.43 28.63
CA GLY A 39 6.67 -41.75 28.00
C GLY A 39 5.68 -42.85 28.38
N GLN A 40 4.38 -42.57 28.47
CA GLN A 40 3.36 -43.61 28.25
C GLN A 40 2.44 -43.21 27.11
N ILE A 41 2.75 -43.68 25.91
CA ILE A 41 1.83 -43.62 24.76
C ILE A 41 0.73 -44.64 25.07
N SER A 42 -0.30 -44.19 25.79
CA SER A 42 -1.52 -44.98 25.94
C SER A 42 -2.18 -45.13 24.58
N ASN A 43 -2.54 -46.36 24.19
CA ASN A 43 -3.31 -46.64 22.97
C ASN A 43 -4.80 -46.27 23.13
N GLU A 44 -5.18 -45.65 24.24
CA GLU A 44 -6.53 -45.17 24.46
C GLU A 44 -6.80 -43.88 23.66
N PRO A 45 -8.05 -43.67 23.20
CA PRO A 45 -8.43 -42.45 22.51
C PRO A 45 -8.15 -41.21 23.36
N ILE A 46 -7.45 -40.23 22.79
CA ILE A 46 -7.18 -38.95 23.45
C ILE A 46 -8.50 -38.21 23.66
N GLN A 47 -8.81 -37.88 24.91
CA GLN A 47 -10.02 -37.15 25.25
C GLN A 47 -9.87 -35.67 24.90
N PHE A 48 -10.81 -35.14 24.10
CA PHE A 48 -10.80 -33.73 23.71
C PHE A 48 -11.18 -32.80 24.89
N PHE A 49 -12.28 -33.10 25.57
CA PHE A 49 -12.76 -32.31 26.71
C PHE A 49 -11.78 -32.41 27.89
N GLY A 50 -11.22 -31.27 28.30
CA GLY A 50 -10.20 -31.20 29.35
C GLY A 50 -8.75 -31.22 28.85
N SER A 51 -8.52 -31.41 27.54
CA SER A 51 -7.19 -31.25 26.94
C SER A 51 -6.85 -29.78 26.70
N GLN A 52 -5.55 -29.46 26.54
CA GLN A 52 -5.11 -28.13 26.13
C GLN A 52 -5.67 -27.73 24.75
N ALA A 53 -6.01 -28.70 23.90
CA ALA A 53 -6.63 -28.45 22.61
C ALA A 53 -8.06 -27.90 22.74
N ALA A 54 -8.77 -28.19 23.83
CA ALA A 54 -10.11 -27.64 24.06
C ALA A 54 -10.10 -26.15 24.46
N THR A 55 -9.00 -25.66 25.04
CA THR A 55 -8.84 -24.24 25.37
C THR A 55 -8.42 -23.40 24.16
N TRP A 56 -7.86 -24.03 23.12
CA TRP A 56 -7.40 -23.35 21.91
C TRP A 56 -8.58 -22.84 21.08
N ARG A 57 -8.68 -21.51 20.89
CA ARG A 57 -9.77 -20.94 20.10
C ARG A 57 -9.43 -21.01 18.62
N ALA A 58 -10.44 -21.29 17.78
CA ALA A 58 -10.28 -21.24 16.32
C ALA A 58 -9.77 -19.88 15.81
N ARG A 59 -10.04 -18.79 16.56
CA ARG A 59 -9.48 -17.46 16.26
C ARG A 59 -7.95 -17.46 16.29
N ASP A 60 -7.33 -18.16 17.25
CA ASP A 60 -5.89 -18.08 17.50
C ASP A 60 -5.08 -18.80 16.40
N THR A 61 -5.65 -19.85 15.78
CA THR A 61 -5.10 -20.46 14.55
C THR A 61 -5.32 -19.57 13.32
N ARG A 62 -6.50 -18.94 13.22
CA ARG A 62 -6.91 -18.22 12.01
C ARG A 62 -6.20 -16.88 11.87
N SER A 63 -6.10 -16.10 12.94
CA SER A 63 -5.53 -14.76 12.90
C SER A 63 -4.07 -14.68 13.33
N GLY A 64 -3.49 -15.77 13.85
CA GLY A 64 -2.08 -15.84 14.21
C GLY A 64 -1.68 -14.85 15.30
N GLY A 65 -1.96 -15.17 16.56
CA GLY A 65 -1.61 -14.33 17.71
C GLY A 65 -2.43 -13.03 17.79
N ASP A 66 -2.56 -12.47 18.99
CA ASP A 66 -3.07 -11.11 19.11
C ASP A 66 -1.99 -10.16 18.54
N ASP A 67 -2.39 -9.21 17.68
CA ASP A 67 -1.50 -8.22 17.08
C ASP A 67 -0.86 -7.34 18.18
N GLU A 68 0.28 -7.77 18.73
CA GLU A 68 1.19 -6.91 19.49
C GLU A 68 1.89 -5.94 18.53
N SER A 69 1.12 -5.17 17.77
CA SER A 69 1.65 -4.08 16.97
C SER A 69 1.96 -2.91 17.91
N LEU A 70 3.19 -2.42 17.83
CA LEU A 70 3.63 -1.27 18.59
C LEU A 70 2.85 -0.04 18.12
N TRP A 71 2.33 0.75 19.07
CA TRP A 71 1.53 1.95 18.76
C TRP A 71 2.28 2.98 17.89
N TYR A 72 3.61 2.97 17.90
CA TYR A 72 4.44 3.88 17.09
C TYR A 72 4.76 3.36 15.68
N GLN A 73 4.50 2.08 15.39
CA GLN A 73 4.75 1.46 14.09
C GLN A 73 4.13 2.24 12.91
N PRO A 74 2.83 2.61 12.91
CA PRO A 74 2.25 3.35 11.80
C PRO A 74 2.87 4.75 11.62
N TYR A 75 3.30 5.39 12.70
CA TYR A 75 3.90 6.72 12.65
C TYR A 75 5.31 6.71 12.08
N VAL A 76 6.11 5.68 12.39
CA VAL A 76 7.45 5.53 11.81
C VAL A 76 7.36 5.26 10.31
N ILE A 77 6.42 4.41 9.89
CA ILE A 77 6.18 4.10 8.48
C ILE A 77 5.66 5.34 7.75
N SER A 78 4.70 6.06 8.32
CA SER A 78 4.17 7.27 7.69
C SER A 78 5.22 8.37 7.61
N ALA A 79 6.07 8.54 8.63
CA ALA A 79 7.16 9.50 8.61
C ALA A 79 8.21 9.18 7.54
N SER A 80 8.61 7.92 7.38
CA SER A 80 9.57 7.53 6.34
C SER A 80 9.00 7.72 4.94
N LEU A 81 7.73 7.36 4.72
CA LEU A 81 7.02 7.63 3.46
C LEU A 81 6.84 9.12 3.21
N ALA A 82 6.54 9.92 4.24
CA ALA A 82 6.39 11.37 4.10
C ALA A 82 7.71 12.03 3.71
N VAL A 83 8.82 11.67 4.34
CA VAL A 83 10.16 12.18 3.97
C VAL A 83 10.53 11.75 2.55
N PHE A 84 10.24 10.49 2.18
CA PHE A 84 10.45 9.99 0.84
C PHE A 84 9.63 10.78 -0.20
N LEU A 85 8.34 11.00 0.04
CA LEU A 85 7.48 11.76 -0.85
C LEU A 85 7.88 13.24 -0.93
N LEU A 86 8.25 13.85 0.20
CA LEU A 86 8.71 15.24 0.22
C LEU A 86 9.99 15.42 -0.59
N TYR A 87 10.90 14.44 -0.54
CA TYR A 87 12.06 14.42 -1.42
C TYR A 87 11.64 14.35 -2.89
N PHE A 88 10.76 13.42 -3.26
CA PHE A 88 10.36 13.24 -4.67
C PHE A 88 9.52 14.38 -5.24
N CYS A 89 8.60 14.95 -4.46
CA CYS A 89 7.65 15.94 -4.96
C CYS A 89 8.17 17.38 -4.88
N CYS A 90 9.12 17.69 -3.98
CA CYS A 90 9.52 19.07 -3.73
C CYS A 90 11.03 19.32 -3.79
N LEU A 91 11.85 18.37 -3.30
CA LEU A 91 13.29 18.60 -3.18
C LEU A 91 14.08 18.05 -4.37
N ARG A 92 13.53 17.10 -5.11
CA ARG A 92 14.09 16.55 -6.33
C ARG A 92 13.99 17.61 -7.43
N GLU A 93 15.10 17.81 -8.14
CA GLU A 93 15.14 18.66 -9.34
C GLU A 93 14.07 18.17 -10.34
N GLU A 94 13.44 19.12 -11.04
CA GLU A 94 12.38 18.85 -12.01
C GLU A 94 12.85 17.80 -13.02
N SER A 95 12.12 16.69 -13.09
CA SER A 95 12.41 15.64 -14.06
C SER A 95 11.75 16.03 -15.38
N ASP A 96 12.39 15.76 -16.52
CA ASP A 96 11.79 15.97 -17.86
C ASP A 96 10.39 15.34 -18.00
N ILE A 97 10.10 14.30 -17.20
CA ILE A 97 8.79 13.63 -17.13
C ILE A 97 7.74 14.53 -16.47
N ASP A 98 8.11 15.28 -15.43
CA ASP A 98 7.22 16.21 -14.73
C ASP A 98 6.86 17.40 -15.64
N GLU A 99 7.84 17.93 -16.40
CA GLU A 99 7.61 19.00 -17.39
C GLU A 99 6.67 18.53 -18.51
N ARG A 100 6.85 17.29 -19.00
CA ARG A 100 5.96 16.68 -20.00
C ARG A 100 4.53 16.50 -19.51
N LEU A 101 4.33 16.33 -18.20
CA LEU A 101 3.00 16.17 -17.61
C LEU A 101 2.23 17.50 -17.50
N GLY A 102 2.93 18.64 -17.49
CA GLY A 102 2.32 19.98 -17.45
C GLY A 102 1.75 20.47 -18.79
N GLY A 103 2.10 19.81 -19.90
CA GLY A 103 1.55 20.11 -21.22
C GLY A 103 0.07 19.73 -21.36
N ASN A 104 -0.59 20.26 -22.40
CA ASN A 104 -1.96 19.83 -22.70
C ASN A 104 -1.95 18.33 -23.06
N LEU A 105 -2.79 17.53 -22.39
CA LEU A 105 -2.80 16.08 -22.54
C LEU A 105 -3.13 15.64 -23.98
N TYR A 106 -3.90 16.48 -24.67
CA TYR A 106 -4.26 16.33 -26.08
C TYR A 106 -3.07 16.53 -27.04
N ASP A 107 -2.06 17.33 -26.65
CA ASP A 107 -0.84 17.51 -27.46
C ASP A 107 0.07 16.27 -27.38
N HIS A 108 -0.02 15.51 -26.29
CA HIS A 108 0.78 14.30 -26.06
C HIS A 108 0.15 13.02 -26.60
N VAL A 109 -1.19 12.98 -26.66
CA VAL A 109 -1.94 11.85 -27.20
C VAL A 109 -2.94 12.40 -28.21
N SER A 110 -2.46 12.60 -29.45
CA SER A 110 -3.22 13.14 -30.58
C SER A 110 -4.58 12.46 -30.77
N ASP A 111 -4.64 11.18 -30.46
CA ASP A 111 -5.81 10.33 -30.77
C ASP A 111 -6.87 10.37 -29.66
N MET A 112 -6.55 10.92 -28.47
CA MET A 112 -7.52 10.98 -27.37
C MET A 112 -8.57 12.08 -27.54
N GLU A 113 -8.21 13.21 -28.14
CA GLU A 113 -9.16 14.30 -28.38
C GLU A 113 -10.27 13.84 -29.32
N GLU A 114 -9.90 13.19 -30.43
CA GLU A 114 -10.85 12.62 -31.38
C GLU A 114 -11.77 11.59 -30.72
N VAL A 115 -11.23 10.65 -29.96
CA VAL A 115 -12.04 9.61 -29.30
C VAL A 115 -13.02 10.23 -28.29
N GLN A 116 -12.61 11.23 -27.52
CA GLN A 116 -13.51 11.91 -26.58
C GLN A 116 -14.60 12.71 -27.31
N LEU A 117 -14.24 13.44 -28.36
CA LEU A 117 -15.19 14.23 -29.13
C LEU A 117 -16.19 13.35 -29.87
N THR A 118 -15.78 12.21 -30.43
CA THR A 118 -16.67 11.28 -31.12
C THR A 118 -17.67 10.60 -30.17
N VAL A 119 -17.22 10.21 -28.97
CA VAL A 119 -18.10 9.67 -27.92
C VAL A 119 -19.09 10.72 -27.43
N ASN A 120 -18.62 11.94 -27.16
CA ASN A 120 -19.49 13.04 -26.73
C ASN A 120 -20.48 13.47 -27.83
N TYR A 121 -20.05 13.48 -29.09
CA TYR A 121 -20.89 13.76 -30.25
C TYR A 121 -21.99 12.71 -30.40
N ARG A 122 -21.63 11.42 -30.28
CA ARG A 122 -22.60 10.32 -30.30
C ARG A 122 -23.63 10.47 -29.18
N TYR A 123 -23.17 10.69 -27.95
CA TYR A 123 -24.06 10.87 -26.81
C TYR A 123 -25.01 12.06 -26.99
N ASN A 124 -24.50 13.22 -27.43
CA ASN A 124 -25.31 14.42 -27.65
C ASN A 124 -26.31 14.25 -28.79
N LYS A 125 -25.94 13.54 -29.86
CA LYS A 125 -26.82 13.22 -30.99
C LYS A 125 -27.96 12.28 -30.57
N GLU A 126 -27.67 11.29 -29.74
CA GLU A 126 -28.69 10.37 -29.17
C GLU A 126 -29.65 11.09 -28.21
N HIS A 127 -29.18 12.12 -27.50
CA HIS A 127 -29.97 12.84 -26.48
C HIS A 127 -30.56 14.17 -26.97
N GLY A 128 -30.36 14.55 -28.25
CA GLY A 128 -30.91 15.76 -28.85
C GLY A 128 -30.32 17.07 -28.30
N LEU A 129 -29.09 17.04 -27.80
CA LEU A 129 -28.35 18.19 -27.28
C LEU A 129 -27.59 18.91 -28.41
N ASP A 130 -27.17 20.17 -28.18
CA ASP A 130 -26.46 20.96 -29.19
C ASP A 130 -25.06 20.37 -29.50
N THR A 131 -24.77 20.10 -30.77
CA THR A 131 -23.53 19.46 -31.25
C THR A 131 -22.58 20.41 -31.98
N LYS A 132 -22.94 21.69 -32.14
CA LYS A 132 -22.23 22.67 -32.99
C LYS A 132 -20.77 22.88 -32.60
N GLU A 133 -20.46 22.88 -31.31
CA GLU A 133 -19.09 23.07 -30.83
C GLU A 133 -18.20 21.84 -31.11
N GLN A 134 -18.79 20.64 -31.02
CA GLN A 134 -18.10 19.38 -31.26
C GLN A 134 -17.81 19.19 -32.76
N GLU A 135 -18.78 19.50 -33.61
CA GLU A 135 -18.63 19.46 -35.07
C GLU A 135 -17.52 20.43 -35.53
N LYS A 136 -17.51 21.66 -35.00
CA LYS A 136 -16.48 22.64 -35.33
C LYS A 136 -15.08 22.15 -34.95
N ARG A 137 -14.92 21.58 -33.75
CA ARG A 137 -13.63 21.06 -33.28
C ARG A 137 -13.18 19.81 -34.05
N LEU A 138 -14.09 18.90 -34.37
CA LEU A 138 -13.80 17.72 -35.20
C LEU A 138 -13.32 18.12 -36.61
N ILE A 139 -13.90 19.19 -37.18
CA ILE A 139 -13.46 19.75 -38.46
C ILE A 139 -12.07 20.40 -38.34
N GLU A 140 -11.78 21.10 -37.23
CA GLU A 140 -10.45 21.69 -36.96
C GLU A 140 -9.35 20.61 -36.86
N ILE A 141 -9.68 19.42 -36.35
CA ILE A 141 -8.78 18.26 -36.24
C ILE A 141 -8.63 17.52 -37.59
N GLY A 142 -9.50 17.81 -38.57
CA GLY A 142 -9.45 17.24 -39.92
C GLY A 142 -10.21 15.92 -40.09
N VAL A 143 -11.09 15.57 -39.15
CA VAL A 143 -11.94 14.38 -39.23
C VAL A 143 -13.06 14.61 -40.24
N ASP A 144 -13.25 13.68 -41.18
CA ASP A 144 -14.32 13.80 -42.17
C ASP A 144 -15.68 13.38 -41.57
N MET A 145 -16.58 14.34 -41.42
CA MET A 145 -17.89 14.13 -40.76
C MET A 145 -18.75 13.09 -41.48
N LYS A 146 -18.58 12.95 -42.80
CA LYS A 146 -19.28 11.93 -43.59
C LYS A 146 -18.87 10.52 -43.18
N GLU A 147 -17.60 10.31 -42.89
CA GLU A 147 -17.09 9.01 -42.45
C GLU A 147 -17.52 8.72 -41.01
N LEU A 148 -17.53 9.74 -40.14
CA LEU A 148 -17.98 9.59 -38.76
C LEU A 148 -19.47 9.21 -38.69
N ASP A 149 -20.32 9.91 -39.44
CA ASP A 149 -21.74 9.62 -39.52
C ASP A 149 -22.00 8.24 -40.13
N ALA A 150 -21.23 7.83 -41.15
CA ALA A 150 -21.32 6.49 -41.72
C ALA A 150 -20.93 5.39 -40.72
N LYS A 151 -19.87 5.61 -39.92
CA LYS A 151 -19.45 4.69 -38.85
C LYS A 151 -20.49 4.61 -37.72
N LEU A 152 -21.09 5.73 -37.35
CA LEU A 152 -22.15 5.78 -36.32
C LEU A 152 -23.45 5.14 -36.80
N ALA A 153 -23.77 5.25 -38.09
CA ALA A 153 -24.95 4.62 -38.69
C ALA A 153 -24.78 3.11 -38.94
N ALA A 154 -23.54 2.62 -39.02
CA ALA A 154 -23.22 1.21 -39.22
C ALA A 154 -23.13 0.39 -37.91
N LEU A 155 -23.14 1.07 -36.75
CA LEU A 155 -23.13 0.49 -35.40
C LEU A 155 -24.55 0.39 -34.82
#